data_AF-A0A2N5KPN5-F1
#
_entry.id   AF-A0A2N5KPN5-F1
#
_cell.length_a   1.000
_cell.length_b   1.000
_cell.length_c   1.000
_cell.angle_alpha   90.00
_cell.angle_beta   90.00
_cell.angle_gamma   90.00
#
_symmetry.space_group_name_H-M   'P 1'
#
loop_
_entity.id
_entity.type
_entity.pdbx_description
1 polymer ?
#
loop_
_entity_poly.entity_id
_entity_poly.type
_entity_poly.pdbx_seq_one_letter_code
_entity_poly.pdbx_strand_id
1 'polypeptide(L)'
;MSRPVKLAVDVLLGAVVPILVLSYLSEPLGAVPAYLISALVPVGWVVADLLFITKRLNFITAFLGLNALVRGLLAFWFVDGALFALKDSAGSVVTVLILGGSLLLGRPALRAFAEQGLDPRTPEQESALHGLFAERPVARTLVLGTAMLALVHAAAGAANFFLNLSIVTASFGTDGFNAQVAKVNAITRLAIGLPEGLATGLAIWLVFRALYALLRGVPGEGDFWELVGKREARREDRGASGSQRASARRRSE
;
A
#
# COMPACT_ATOMS: atom_id res chain seq x y z
N MET A 1 -18.55 8.00 -10.42
CA MET A 1 -18.21 6.64 -10.92
C MET A 1 -18.47 5.63 -9.81
N SER A 2 -19.07 4.47 -10.11
CA SER A 2 -19.27 3.42 -9.10
C SER A 2 -17.93 2.75 -8.74
N ARG A 3 -17.82 2.21 -7.51
CA ARG A 3 -16.60 1.51 -7.04
C ARG A 3 -16.11 0.40 -8.00
N PRO A 4 -16.95 -0.52 -8.51
CA PRO A 4 -16.49 -1.56 -9.42
C PRO A 4 -15.97 -0.99 -10.75
N VAL A 5 -16.60 0.07 -11.27
CA VAL A 5 -16.13 0.74 -12.48
C VAL A 5 -14.79 1.42 -12.24
N LYS A 6 -14.59 2.05 -11.07
CA LYS A 6 -13.28 2.61 -10.69
C LYS A 6 -12.19 1.54 -10.73
N LEU A 7 -12.41 0.43 -10.03
CA LEU A 7 -11.44 -0.68 -9.97
C LEU A 7 -11.12 -1.24 -11.36
N ALA A 8 -12.14 -1.40 -12.22
CA ALA A 8 -11.92 -1.85 -13.59
C ALA A 8 -11.05 -0.86 -14.37
N VAL A 9 -11.30 0.45 -14.26
CA VAL A 9 -10.49 1.48 -14.91
C VAL A 9 -9.07 1.52 -14.36
N ASP A 10 -8.90 1.40 -13.04
CA ASP A 10 -7.58 1.33 -12.38
C ASP A 10 -6.75 0.16 -12.93
N VAL A 11 -7.37 -1.03 -13.07
CA VAL A 11 -6.72 -2.21 -13.65
C VAL A 11 -6.44 -2.03 -15.14
N LEU A 12 -7.38 -1.46 -15.90
CA LEU A 12 -7.18 -1.25 -17.33
C LEU A 12 -6.02 -0.28 -17.61
N LEU A 13 -6.02 0.88 -16.97
CA LEU A 13 -5.02 1.93 -17.22
C LEU A 13 -3.69 1.65 -16.50
N GLY A 14 -3.72 1.09 -15.30
CA GLY A 14 -2.52 0.73 -14.54
C GLY A 14 -1.86 -0.54 -15.06
N ALA A 15 -2.66 -1.49 -15.57
CA ALA A 15 -2.17 -2.75 -16.07
C ALA A 15 -2.31 -2.87 -17.61
N VAL A 16 -3.51 -3.15 -18.09
CA VAL A 16 -3.71 -3.70 -19.44
C VAL A 16 -3.16 -2.78 -20.56
N VAL A 17 -3.51 -1.50 -20.54
CA VAL A 17 -3.17 -0.54 -21.60
C VAL A 17 -1.65 -0.41 -21.83
N PRO A 18 -0.79 -0.22 -20.81
CA PRO A 18 0.67 -0.19 -21.00
C PRO A 18 1.25 -1.40 -21.76
N ILE A 19 0.74 -2.60 -21.50
CA ILE A 19 1.18 -3.81 -22.20
C ILE A 19 0.74 -3.77 -23.66
N LEU A 20 -0.51 -3.39 -23.91
CA LEU A 20 -1.04 -3.29 -25.27
C LEU A 20 -0.29 -2.24 -26.10
N VAL A 21 0.03 -1.10 -25.49
CA VAL A 21 0.84 -0.05 -26.13
C VAL A 21 2.21 -0.60 -26.55
N LEU A 22 2.94 -1.26 -25.65
CA LEU A 22 4.25 -1.83 -25.98
C LEU A 22 4.17 -2.95 -27.02
N SER A 23 3.10 -3.75 -26.97
CA SER A 23 2.95 -4.94 -27.82
C SER A 23 2.53 -4.58 -29.25
N TYR A 24 1.67 -3.56 -29.42
CA TYR A 24 1.01 -3.30 -30.70
C TYR A 24 1.31 -1.92 -31.29
N LEU A 25 1.75 -0.94 -30.48
CA LEU A 25 1.96 0.42 -30.96
C LEU A 25 3.43 0.75 -31.22
N SER A 26 4.36 -0.16 -30.93
CA SER A 26 5.79 0.04 -31.22
C SER A 26 6.06 0.18 -32.73
N GLU A 27 5.45 -0.65 -33.57
CA GLU A 27 5.60 -0.59 -35.03
C GLU A 27 5.04 0.72 -35.64
N PRO A 28 3.78 1.13 -35.36
CA PRO A 28 3.23 2.36 -35.96
C PRO A 28 3.71 3.67 -35.31
N LEU A 29 4.14 3.68 -34.05
CA LEU A 29 4.58 4.91 -33.35
C LEU A 29 6.11 5.04 -33.24
N GLY A 30 6.84 3.96 -33.52
CA GLY A 30 8.24 3.81 -33.15
C GLY A 30 8.41 3.38 -31.68
N ALA A 31 9.52 2.67 -31.43
CA ALA A 31 9.79 2.07 -30.13
C ALA A 31 9.85 3.10 -28.97
N VAL A 32 10.55 4.23 -29.14
CA VAL A 32 10.72 5.23 -28.07
C VAL A 32 9.39 5.91 -27.70
N PRO A 33 8.59 6.44 -28.66
CA PRO A 33 7.28 6.99 -28.33
C PRO A 33 6.33 5.97 -27.69
N ALA A 34 6.28 4.73 -28.18
CA ALA A 34 5.45 3.69 -27.59
C ALA A 34 5.86 3.37 -26.13
N TYR A 35 7.17 3.33 -25.85
CA TYR A 35 7.69 3.14 -24.49
C TYR A 35 7.26 4.27 -23.54
N LEU A 36 7.43 5.53 -23.97
CA LEU A 36 7.05 6.69 -23.16
C LEU A 36 5.54 6.74 -22.91
N ILE A 37 4.72 6.49 -23.92
CA ILE A 37 3.26 6.44 -23.77
C ILE A 37 2.88 5.34 -22.78
N SER A 38 3.44 4.14 -22.93
CA SER A 38 3.19 3.02 -22.02
C SER A 38 3.52 3.37 -20.57
N ALA A 39 4.66 4.03 -20.32
CA ALA A 39 5.07 4.44 -18.99
C ALA A 39 4.23 5.59 -18.42
N LEU A 40 3.77 6.52 -19.27
CA LEU A 40 3.01 7.71 -18.84
C LEU A 40 1.52 7.45 -18.63
N VAL A 41 0.93 6.42 -19.24
CA VAL A 41 -0.50 6.10 -19.06
C VAL A 41 -0.87 5.87 -17.58
N PRO A 42 -0.18 5.01 -16.81
CA PRO A 42 -0.49 4.83 -15.39
C PRO A 42 -0.26 6.10 -14.57
N VAL A 43 0.77 6.88 -14.91
CA VAL A 43 1.10 8.13 -14.21
C VAL A 43 0.01 9.17 -14.45
N GLY A 44 -0.38 9.37 -15.70
CA GLY A 44 -1.47 10.26 -16.08
C GLY A 44 -2.79 9.86 -15.43
N TRP A 45 -3.08 8.56 -15.32
CA TRP A 45 -4.25 8.08 -14.59
C TRP A 45 -4.20 8.40 -13.11
N VAL A 46 -3.08 8.12 -12.42
CA VAL A 46 -2.94 8.43 -10.98
C VAL A 46 -3.06 9.94 -10.74
N VAL A 47 -2.45 10.76 -11.59
CA VAL A 47 -2.56 12.23 -11.51
C VAL A 47 -4.01 12.67 -11.74
N ALA A 48 -4.70 12.12 -12.73
CA ALA A 48 -6.09 12.45 -13.01
C ALA A 48 -7.03 12.02 -11.87
N ASP A 49 -6.84 10.82 -11.32
CA ASP A 49 -7.60 10.37 -10.15
C ASP A 49 -7.37 11.31 -8.96
N LEU A 50 -6.12 11.69 -8.71
CA LEU A 50 -5.79 12.56 -7.58
C LEU A 50 -6.36 13.97 -7.72
N LEU A 51 -6.22 14.59 -8.89
CA LEU A 51 -6.60 15.99 -9.12
C LEU A 51 -8.09 16.18 -9.40
N PHE A 52 -8.74 15.22 -10.06
CA PHE A 52 -10.11 15.40 -10.56
C PHE A 52 -11.13 14.49 -9.89
N ILE A 53 -10.74 13.31 -9.39
CA ILE A 53 -11.67 12.30 -8.87
C ILE A 53 -11.64 12.24 -7.34
N THR A 54 -10.54 11.79 -6.76
CA THR A 54 -10.38 11.55 -5.32
C THR A 54 -10.16 12.85 -4.55
N LYS A 55 -9.39 13.81 -5.10
CA LYS A 55 -9.15 15.16 -4.55
C LYS A 55 -8.69 15.20 -3.08
N ARG A 56 -8.06 14.13 -2.60
CA ARG A 56 -7.59 14.01 -1.21
C ARG A 56 -6.16 13.52 -1.18
N LEU A 57 -5.28 14.30 -0.57
CA LEU A 57 -3.91 13.92 -0.26
C LEU A 57 -3.87 13.29 1.13
N ASN A 58 -3.86 11.97 1.16
CA ASN A 58 -3.68 11.13 2.34
C ASN A 58 -2.48 10.20 2.14
N PHE A 59 -2.10 9.44 3.18
CA PHE A 59 -0.93 8.57 3.12
C PHE A 59 -0.96 7.58 1.94
N ILE A 60 -2.08 6.88 1.71
CA ILE A 60 -2.20 5.91 0.60
C ILE A 60 -2.01 6.61 -0.75
N THR A 61 -2.69 7.73 -0.98
CA THR A 61 -2.58 8.49 -2.24
C THR A 61 -1.20 9.12 -2.43
N ALA A 62 -0.55 9.57 -1.36
CA ALA A 62 0.81 10.09 -1.40
C ALA A 62 1.82 8.98 -1.72
N PHE A 63 1.66 7.81 -1.10
CA PHE A 63 2.47 6.62 -1.38
C PHE A 63 2.33 6.16 -2.84
N LEU A 64 1.09 6.06 -3.34
CA LEU A 64 0.82 5.67 -4.72
C LEU A 64 1.32 6.74 -5.71
N GLY A 65 1.08 8.01 -5.40
CA GLY A 65 1.54 9.16 -6.18
C GLY A 65 3.06 9.21 -6.28
N LEU A 66 3.78 9.03 -5.17
CA LEU A 66 5.23 8.98 -5.14
C LEU A 66 5.77 7.83 -6.03
N ASN A 67 5.19 6.64 -5.92
CA ASN A 67 5.57 5.51 -6.77
C ASN A 67 5.33 5.80 -8.27
N ALA A 68 4.18 6.40 -8.61
CA ALA A 68 3.87 6.78 -9.98
C ALA A 68 4.85 7.84 -10.50
N LEU A 69 5.16 8.87 -9.71
CA LEU A 69 6.11 9.92 -10.06
C LEU A 69 7.52 9.36 -10.28
N VAL A 70 8.01 8.52 -9.38
CA VAL A 70 9.34 7.89 -9.53
C VAL A 70 9.39 7.07 -10.82
N ARG A 71 8.39 6.22 -11.08
CA ARG A 71 8.32 5.43 -12.32
C ARG A 71 8.24 6.32 -13.57
N GLY A 72 7.43 7.38 -13.52
CA GLY A 72 7.27 8.34 -14.62
C GLY A 72 8.56 9.11 -14.93
N LEU A 73 9.25 9.64 -13.92
CA LEU A 73 10.55 10.29 -14.10
C LEU A 73 11.59 9.31 -14.65
N LEU A 74 11.67 8.11 -14.06
CA LEU A 74 12.61 7.10 -14.50
C LEU A 74 12.34 6.62 -15.93
N ALA A 75 11.13 6.73 -16.45
CA ALA A 75 10.83 6.41 -17.85
C ALA A 75 11.74 7.19 -18.82
N PHE A 76 12.08 8.45 -18.51
CA PHE A 76 12.97 9.28 -19.33
C PHE A 76 14.45 8.93 -19.18
N TRP A 77 14.81 8.06 -18.23
CA TRP A 77 16.16 7.51 -18.14
C TRP A 77 16.29 6.33 -19.11
N PHE A 78 16.78 6.61 -20.31
CA PHE A 78 16.91 5.64 -21.41
C PHE A 78 18.11 4.73 -21.19
N VAL A 79 17.85 3.53 -20.68
CA VAL A 79 18.86 2.51 -20.35
C VAL A 79 18.32 1.13 -20.72
N ASP A 80 19.23 0.19 -20.97
CA ASP A 80 18.98 -1.23 -21.19
C ASP A 80 19.80 -2.12 -20.23
N GLY A 81 19.69 -3.44 -20.38
CA GLY A 81 20.41 -4.43 -19.59
C GLY A 81 20.23 -4.28 -18.08
N ALA A 82 21.34 -4.34 -17.32
CA ALA A 82 21.31 -4.28 -15.86
C ALA A 82 20.79 -2.94 -15.31
N LEU A 83 21.06 -1.84 -16.00
CA LEU A 83 20.56 -0.52 -15.60
C LEU A 83 19.04 -0.44 -15.78
N PHE A 84 18.51 -1.03 -16.85
CA PHE A 84 17.06 -1.16 -17.01
C PHE A 84 16.43 -2.03 -15.91
N ALA A 85 17.02 -3.18 -15.60
CA ALA A 85 16.52 -4.06 -14.54
C ALA A 85 16.49 -3.35 -13.17
N LEU A 86 17.52 -2.55 -12.87
CA LEU A 86 17.57 -1.71 -11.66
C LEU A 86 16.49 -0.63 -11.68
N LYS A 87 16.39 0.09 -12.80
CA LYS A 87 15.39 1.14 -13.03
C LYS A 87 13.97 0.61 -12.84
N ASP A 88 13.63 -0.52 -13.44
CA ASP A 88 12.28 -1.09 -13.37
C ASP A 88 11.92 -1.57 -11.95
N SER A 89 12.93 -1.97 -11.18
CA SER A 89 12.78 -2.42 -9.78
C SER A 89 12.75 -1.28 -8.76
N ALA A 90 12.93 -0.03 -9.19
CA ALA A 90 13.03 1.14 -8.30
C ALA A 90 11.78 1.35 -7.43
N GLY A 91 10.58 1.03 -7.93
CA GLY A 91 9.36 1.14 -7.13
C GLY A 91 9.36 0.23 -5.90
N SER A 92 9.91 -0.98 -6.02
CA SER A 92 10.08 -1.89 -4.88
C SER A 92 11.10 -1.34 -3.89
N VAL A 93 12.22 -0.77 -4.36
CA VAL A 93 13.22 -0.12 -3.50
C VAL A 93 12.60 1.02 -2.70
N VAL A 94 11.86 1.92 -3.36
CA VAL A 94 11.15 3.01 -2.68
C VAL A 94 10.18 2.47 -1.63
N THR A 95 9.42 1.44 -1.96
CA THR A 95 8.48 0.81 -1.04
C THR A 95 9.18 0.21 0.19
N VAL A 96 10.27 -0.52 -0.02
CA VAL A 96 11.09 -1.08 1.07
C VAL A 96 11.67 0.02 1.95
N LEU A 97 12.16 1.12 1.37
CA LEU A 97 12.68 2.25 2.13
C LEU A 97 11.59 2.92 2.98
N ILE A 98 10.38 3.07 2.45
CA ILE A 98 9.25 3.64 3.20
C ILE A 98 8.86 2.70 4.34
N LEU A 99 8.64 1.41 4.06
CA LEU A 99 8.22 0.44 5.07
C LEU A 99 9.31 0.23 6.12
N GLY A 100 10.55 -0.03 5.70
CA GLY A 100 11.71 -0.21 6.57
C GLY A 100 12.06 1.05 7.36
N GLY A 101 12.07 2.21 6.70
CA GLY A 101 12.30 3.51 7.35
C GLY A 101 11.24 3.81 8.41
N SER A 102 9.98 3.48 8.16
CA SER A 102 8.90 3.65 9.14
C SER A 102 9.12 2.81 10.41
N LEU A 103 9.71 1.62 10.29
CA LEU A 103 10.07 0.77 11.42
C LEU A 103 11.23 1.38 12.23
N LEU A 104 12.26 1.89 11.54
CA LEU A 104 13.40 2.55 12.18
C LEU A 104 12.97 3.81 12.96
N LEU A 105 11.95 4.52 12.48
CA LEU A 105 11.35 5.68 13.14
C LEU A 105 10.36 5.30 14.26
N GLY A 106 10.13 4.00 14.53
CA GLY A 106 9.19 3.53 15.55
C GLY A 106 7.72 3.80 15.22
N ARG A 107 7.39 4.11 13.95
CA ARG A 107 6.04 4.41 13.47
C ARG A 107 5.72 3.53 12.26
N PRO A 108 5.36 2.25 12.47
CA PRO A 108 5.16 1.30 11.37
C PRO A 108 4.13 1.82 10.36
N ALA A 109 4.48 1.85 9.08
CA ALA A 109 3.66 2.44 8.01
C ALA A 109 2.25 1.85 7.94
N LEU A 110 2.08 0.56 8.30
CA LEU A 110 0.78 -0.10 8.34
C LEU A 110 -0.22 0.61 9.29
N ARG A 111 0.27 1.38 10.27
CA ARG A 111 -0.56 2.24 11.11
C ARG A 111 -1.30 3.29 10.28
N ALA A 112 -0.61 3.98 9.38
CA ALA A 112 -1.21 5.03 8.55
C ALA A 112 -2.26 4.45 7.59
N PHE A 113 -2.02 3.24 7.06
CA PHE A 113 -3.03 2.52 6.27
C PHE A 113 -4.29 2.19 7.09
N ALA A 114 -4.11 1.66 8.31
CA ALA A 114 -5.23 1.30 9.19
C ALA A 114 -6.02 2.54 9.65
N GLU A 115 -5.32 3.61 10.02
CA GLU A 115 -5.91 4.89 10.42
C GLU A 115 -6.76 5.50 9.31
N GLN A 116 -6.22 5.53 8.09
CA GLN A 116 -6.97 5.99 6.92
C GLN A 116 -8.19 5.10 6.61
N GLY A 117 -8.09 3.78 6.82
CA GLY A 117 -9.20 2.86 6.59
C GLY A 117 -10.34 3.01 7.61
N LEU A 118 -10.03 3.45 8.83
CA LEU A 118 -10.99 3.65 9.92
C LEU A 118 -11.62 5.05 9.90
N ASP A 119 -10.99 6.02 9.22
CA ASP A 119 -11.50 7.39 8.98
C ASP A 119 -12.00 8.07 10.28
N PRO A 120 -11.14 8.27 11.31
CA PRO A 120 -11.52 9.02 12.50
C PRO A 120 -11.93 10.45 12.13
N ARG A 121 -13.05 10.93 12.69
CA ARG A 121 -13.68 12.22 12.33
C ARG A 121 -13.66 13.26 13.44
N THR A 122 -13.33 12.86 14.66
CA THR A 122 -13.28 13.75 15.82
C THR A 122 -11.97 13.55 16.59
N PRO A 123 -11.50 14.58 17.33
CA PRO A 123 -10.30 14.46 18.17
C PRO A 123 -10.37 13.31 19.18
N GLU A 124 -11.57 12.99 19.67
CA GLU A 124 -11.81 11.87 20.59
C GLU A 124 -11.58 10.53 19.88
N GLN A 125 -12.09 10.39 18.65
CA GLN A 125 -11.86 9.20 17.82
C GLN A 125 -10.38 9.01 17.50
N GLU A 126 -9.66 10.08 17.16
CA GLU A 126 -8.21 10.04 16.93
C GLU A 126 -7.46 9.60 18.18
N SER A 127 -7.77 10.19 19.33
CA SER A 127 -7.16 9.85 20.62
C SER A 127 -7.44 8.39 21.03
N ALA A 128 -8.69 7.94 20.89
CA ALA A 128 -9.08 6.57 21.18
C ALA A 128 -8.32 5.58 20.28
N LEU A 129 -8.24 5.85 18.98
CA LEU A 129 -7.52 5.02 18.02
C LEU A 129 -6.01 4.98 18.31
N HIS A 130 -5.41 6.11 18.67
CA HIS A 130 -4.02 6.16 19.12
C HIS A 130 -3.79 5.30 20.36
N GLY A 131 -4.72 5.34 21.32
CA GLY A 131 -4.72 4.45 22.48
C GLY A 131 -4.76 2.97 22.09
N LEU A 132 -5.62 2.59 21.14
CA LEU A 132 -5.71 1.21 20.63
C LEU A 132 -4.42 0.76 19.95
N PHE A 133 -3.80 1.61 19.13
CA PHE A 133 -2.54 1.30 18.47
C PHE A 133 -1.37 1.12 19.44
N ALA A 134 -1.42 1.75 20.62
CA ALA A 134 -0.42 1.59 21.67
C ALA A 134 -0.59 0.27 22.47
N GLU A 135 -1.73 -0.40 22.37
CA GLU A 135 -1.93 -1.67 23.07
C GLU A 135 -1.10 -2.78 22.45
N ARG A 136 -0.39 -3.54 23.30
CA ARG A 136 0.61 -4.55 22.91
C ARG A 136 0.18 -5.45 21.73
N PRO A 137 -1.04 -6.02 21.68
CA PRO A 137 -1.43 -6.91 20.59
C PRO A 137 -1.45 -6.19 19.23
N VAL A 138 -1.93 -4.95 19.21
CA VAL A 138 -2.04 -4.16 17.98
C VAL A 138 -0.69 -3.58 17.59
N ALA A 139 0.05 -3.01 18.55
CA ALA A 139 1.40 -2.50 18.32
C ALA A 139 2.32 -3.57 17.71
N ARG A 140 2.30 -4.79 18.26
CA ARG A 140 3.07 -5.93 17.73
C ARG A 140 2.64 -6.32 16.32
N THR A 141 1.34 -6.34 16.06
CA THR A 141 0.80 -6.68 14.73
C THR A 141 1.18 -5.64 13.68
N LEU A 142 1.16 -4.35 14.03
CA LEU A 142 1.60 -3.26 13.17
C LEU A 142 3.09 -3.38 12.79
N VAL A 143 3.96 -3.67 13.76
CA VAL A 143 5.40 -3.86 13.53
C VAL A 143 5.64 -5.10 12.66
N LEU A 144 5.11 -6.26 13.04
CA LEU A 144 5.32 -7.50 12.31
C LEU A 144 4.72 -7.45 10.91
N GLY A 145 3.53 -6.87 10.75
CA GLY A 145 2.89 -6.68 9.45
C GLY A 145 3.71 -5.75 8.55
N THR A 146 4.19 -4.63 9.07
CA THR A 146 5.05 -3.71 8.29
C THR A 146 6.39 -4.37 7.91
N ALA A 147 7.00 -5.13 8.83
CA ALA A 147 8.25 -5.85 8.55
C ALA A 147 8.06 -6.97 7.51
N MET A 148 6.96 -7.73 7.60
CA MET A 148 6.58 -8.72 6.60
C MET A 148 6.42 -8.08 5.22
N LEU A 149 5.70 -6.95 5.13
CA LEU A 149 5.52 -6.24 3.86
C LEU A 149 6.85 -5.71 3.30
N ALA A 150 7.72 -5.17 4.15
CA ALA A 150 9.05 -4.74 3.73
C ALA A 150 9.85 -5.91 3.14
N LEU A 151 9.81 -7.08 3.78
CA LEU A 151 10.50 -8.28 3.28
C LEU A 151 9.89 -8.79 1.98
N VAL A 152 8.56 -8.83 1.86
CA VAL A 152 7.87 -9.24 0.63
C VAL A 152 8.24 -8.32 -0.53
N HIS A 153 8.22 -7.01 -0.32
CA HIS A 153 8.60 -6.05 -1.37
C HIS A 153 10.10 -6.09 -1.70
N ALA A 154 10.97 -6.40 -0.74
CA ALA A 154 12.40 -6.60 -1.01
C ALA A 154 12.63 -7.84 -1.87
N ALA A 155 11.98 -8.97 -1.53
CA ALA A 155 12.04 -10.19 -2.33
C ALA A 155 11.44 -9.99 -3.72
N ALA A 156 10.31 -9.29 -3.82
CA ALA A 156 9.67 -8.93 -5.08
C ALA A 156 10.58 -8.04 -5.94
N GLY A 157 11.21 -7.03 -5.37
CA GLY A 157 12.16 -6.16 -6.08
C GLY A 157 13.36 -6.94 -6.61
N ALA A 158 13.93 -7.84 -5.80
CA ALA A 158 15.01 -8.72 -6.24
C ALA A 158 14.56 -9.66 -7.38
N ALA A 159 13.40 -10.31 -7.23
CA ALA A 159 12.84 -11.17 -8.27
C ALA A 159 12.58 -10.40 -9.57
N ASN A 160 12.00 -9.20 -9.49
CA ASN A 160 11.76 -8.33 -10.63
C ASN A 160 13.06 -7.94 -11.34
N PHE A 161 14.11 -7.63 -10.57
CA PHE A 161 15.43 -7.33 -11.12
C PHE A 161 15.97 -8.52 -11.94
N PHE A 162 15.99 -9.72 -11.36
CA PHE A 162 16.51 -10.90 -12.05
C PHE A 162 15.67 -11.32 -13.26
N LEU A 163 14.34 -11.17 -13.19
CA LEU A 163 13.46 -11.41 -14.32
C LEU A 163 13.75 -10.44 -15.47
N ASN A 164 13.86 -9.15 -15.18
CA ASN A 164 14.22 -8.15 -16.19
C ASN A 164 15.60 -8.41 -16.79
N LEU A 165 16.60 -8.72 -15.96
CA LEU A 165 17.95 -9.04 -16.42
C LEU A 165 17.98 -10.25 -17.38
N SER A 166 17.10 -11.23 -17.16
CA SER A 166 17.06 -12.46 -17.94
C SER A 166 16.20 -12.35 -19.20
N ILE A 167 15.14 -11.54 -19.17
CA ILE A 167 14.14 -11.46 -20.25
C ILE A 167 14.38 -10.27 -21.17
N VAL A 168 14.80 -9.12 -20.63
CA VAL A 168 14.97 -7.86 -21.37
C VAL A 168 16.43 -7.69 -21.76
N THR A 169 16.79 -8.33 -22.86
CA THR A 169 18.15 -8.41 -23.39
C THR A 169 18.37 -7.56 -24.65
N ALA A 170 17.29 -7.13 -25.31
CA ALA A 170 17.37 -6.25 -26.46
C ALA A 170 17.80 -4.82 -26.07
N SER A 171 18.40 -4.10 -27.00
CA SER A 171 18.81 -2.71 -26.79
C SER A 171 17.63 -1.77 -26.72
N PHE A 172 17.73 -0.74 -25.87
CA PHE A 172 16.71 0.30 -25.75
C PHE A 172 16.43 0.97 -27.11
N GLY A 173 15.16 1.32 -27.36
CA GLY A 173 14.75 1.98 -28.60
C GLY A 173 14.52 1.02 -29.77
N THR A 174 14.47 -0.29 -29.52
CA THR A 174 14.06 -1.31 -30.49
C THR A 174 12.68 -1.87 -30.16
N ASP A 175 11.96 -2.36 -31.18
CA ASP A 175 10.68 -3.04 -30.96
C ASP A 175 10.84 -4.31 -30.13
N GLY A 176 11.97 -5.01 -30.29
CA GLY A 176 12.33 -6.18 -29.50
C GLY A 176 12.41 -5.87 -28.00
N PHE A 177 12.98 -4.71 -27.63
CA PHE A 177 13.00 -4.26 -26.24
C PHE A 177 11.59 -4.05 -25.71
N ASN A 178 10.73 -3.32 -26.43
CA ASN A 178 9.35 -3.09 -26.00
C ASN A 178 8.54 -4.39 -25.86
N ALA A 179 8.70 -5.34 -26.79
CA ALA A 179 8.05 -6.65 -26.70
C ALA A 179 8.52 -7.46 -25.49
N GLN A 180 9.81 -7.42 -25.17
CA GLN A 180 10.36 -8.07 -23.97
C GLN A 180 9.87 -7.38 -22.68
N VAL A 181 9.81 -6.05 -22.64
CA VAL A 181 9.25 -5.28 -21.53
C VAL A 181 7.76 -5.58 -21.33
N ALA A 182 6.99 -5.68 -22.42
CA ALA A 182 5.58 -6.08 -22.35
C ALA A 182 5.43 -7.48 -21.74
N LYS A 183 6.27 -8.43 -22.18
CA LYS A 183 6.28 -9.81 -21.69
C LYS A 183 6.62 -9.89 -20.20
N VAL A 184 7.71 -9.25 -19.76
CA VAL A 184 8.10 -9.29 -18.34
C VAL A 184 7.06 -8.59 -17.46
N ASN A 185 6.49 -7.47 -17.90
CA ASN A 185 5.40 -6.79 -17.18
C ASN A 185 4.15 -7.67 -17.05
N ALA A 186 3.80 -8.45 -18.07
CA ALA A 186 2.70 -9.40 -17.99
C ALA A 186 2.97 -10.47 -16.91
N ILE A 187 4.18 -11.03 -16.91
CA ILE A 187 4.61 -12.05 -15.94
C ILE A 187 4.60 -11.48 -14.52
N THR A 188 5.28 -10.36 -14.30
CA THR A 188 5.49 -9.80 -12.95
C THR A 188 4.19 -9.34 -12.31
N ARG A 189 3.20 -8.88 -13.08
CA ARG A 189 1.88 -8.53 -12.53
C ARG A 189 1.17 -9.70 -11.88
N LEU A 190 1.27 -10.89 -12.47
CA LEU A 190 0.67 -12.10 -11.90
C LEU A 190 1.59 -12.74 -10.86
N ALA A 191 2.86 -12.96 -11.21
CA ALA A 191 3.80 -13.71 -10.39
C ALA A 191 4.32 -12.93 -9.17
N ILE A 192 4.29 -11.59 -9.21
CA ILE A 192 4.77 -10.71 -8.13
C ILE A 192 3.64 -9.86 -7.59
N GLY A 193 2.93 -9.13 -8.46
CA GLY A 193 1.89 -8.19 -8.03
C GLY A 193 0.74 -8.83 -7.27
N LEU A 194 0.28 -10.02 -7.68
CA LEU A 194 -0.77 -10.74 -6.97
C LEU A 194 -0.31 -11.21 -5.57
N PRO A 195 0.84 -11.89 -5.40
CA PRO A 195 1.37 -12.18 -4.07
C PRO A 195 1.57 -10.95 -3.17
N GLU A 196 2.09 -9.84 -3.71
CA GLU A 196 2.24 -8.59 -2.94
C GLU A 196 0.88 -8.05 -2.47
N GLY A 197 -0.13 -8.07 -3.36
CA GLY A 197 -1.49 -7.67 -3.02
C GLY A 197 -2.12 -8.55 -1.94
N LEU A 198 -1.93 -9.87 -2.03
CA LEU A 198 -2.39 -10.83 -1.01
C LEU A 198 -1.69 -10.61 0.33
N ALA A 199 -0.37 -10.41 0.34
CA ALA A 199 0.39 -10.11 1.56
C ALA A 199 -0.09 -8.80 2.21
N THR A 200 -0.33 -7.77 1.40
CA THR A 200 -0.88 -6.48 1.85
C THR A 200 -2.28 -6.66 2.46
N GLY A 201 -3.17 -7.36 1.76
CA GLY A 201 -4.50 -7.68 2.27
C GLY A 201 -4.47 -8.46 3.58
N LEU A 202 -3.59 -9.46 3.69
CA LEU A 202 -3.39 -10.24 4.91
C LEU A 202 -2.88 -9.37 6.06
N ALA A 203 -1.89 -8.50 5.82
CA ALA A 203 -1.34 -7.61 6.84
C ALA A 203 -2.41 -6.66 7.40
N ILE A 204 -3.19 -6.04 6.51
CA ILE A 204 -4.30 -5.17 6.87
C ILE A 204 -5.33 -5.97 7.68
N TRP A 205 -5.77 -7.13 7.18
CA TRP A 205 -6.74 -7.98 7.87
C TRP A 205 -6.29 -8.37 9.28
N LEU A 206 -5.02 -8.71 9.48
CA LEU A 206 -4.47 -9.03 10.80
C LEU A 206 -4.54 -7.83 11.77
N VAL A 207 -4.26 -6.61 11.29
CA VAL A 207 -4.38 -5.38 12.11
C VAL A 207 -5.83 -5.15 12.51
N PHE A 208 -6.76 -5.24 11.56
CA PHE A 208 -8.20 -5.11 11.86
C PHE A 208 -8.65 -6.19 12.84
N ARG A 209 -8.24 -7.44 12.65
CA ARG A 209 -8.52 -8.54 13.58
C ARG A 209 -8.01 -8.23 14.99
N ALA A 210 -6.79 -7.71 15.14
CA ALA A 210 -6.23 -7.34 16.44
C ALA A 210 -7.01 -6.20 17.12
N LEU A 211 -7.41 -5.18 16.35
CA LEU A 211 -8.23 -4.07 16.85
C LEU A 211 -9.60 -4.56 17.33
N TYR A 212 -10.33 -5.31 16.50
CA TYR A 212 -11.66 -5.81 16.84
C TYR A 212 -11.62 -6.80 18.03
N ALA A 213 -10.58 -7.62 18.12
CA ALA A 213 -10.39 -8.51 19.28
C ALA A 213 -10.29 -7.73 20.59
N LEU A 214 -9.60 -6.57 20.61
CA LEU A 214 -9.55 -5.71 21.79
C LEU A 214 -10.90 -5.10 22.15
N LEU A 215 -11.74 -4.83 21.15
CA LEU A 215 -13.07 -4.29 21.32
C LEU A 215 -14.12 -5.37 21.65
N ARG A 216 -13.75 -6.66 21.60
CA ARG A 216 -14.64 -7.83 21.68
C ARG A 216 -15.67 -7.88 20.55
N GLY A 217 -15.28 -7.43 19.35
CA GLY A 217 -16.08 -7.51 18.12
C GLY A 217 -15.44 -8.43 17.08
N VAL A 218 -16.12 -8.57 15.95
CA VAL A 218 -15.65 -9.30 14.76
C VAL A 218 -15.52 -8.30 13.60
N PRO A 219 -14.41 -8.28 12.84
CA PRO A 219 -14.28 -7.40 11.68
C PRO A 219 -15.43 -7.61 10.69
N GLY A 220 -16.12 -6.53 10.33
CA GLY A 220 -17.26 -6.56 9.42
C GLY A 220 -18.63 -6.73 10.11
N GLU A 221 -18.67 -6.94 11.42
CA GLU A 221 -19.89 -6.98 12.22
C GLU A 221 -19.96 -5.75 13.16
N GLY A 222 -20.97 -4.91 12.95
CA GLY A 222 -21.20 -3.69 13.74
C GLY A 222 -20.32 -2.50 13.33
N ASP A 223 -20.64 -1.32 13.89
CA ASP A 223 -19.83 -0.12 13.69
C ASP A 223 -18.62 -0.11 14.62
N PHE A 224 -17.44 0.17 14.06
CA PHE A 224 -16.18 0.19 14.82
C PHE A 224 -16.23 1.22 15.96
N TRP A 225 -16.75 2.41 15.68
CA TRP A 225 -16.78 3.52 16.64
C TRP A 225 -17.80 3.27 17.76
N GLU A 226 -18.92 2.61 17.47
CA GLU A 226 -19.84 2.10 18.49
C GLU A 226 -19.14 1.12 19.47
N LEU A 227 -18.32 0.21 18.95
CA LEU A 227 -17.57 -0.74 19.77
C LEU A 227 -16.52 -0.06 20.65
N VAL A 228 -15.88 1.01 20.15
CA VAL A 228 -14.96 1.86 20.93
C VAL A 228 -15.72 2.53 22.09
N GLY A 229 -16.85 3.18 21.82
CA GLY A 229 -17.66 3.83 22.86
C GLY A 229 -18.11 2.84 23.94
N LYS A 230 -18.56 1.64 23.56
CA LYS A 230 -18.91 0.56 24.51
C LYS A 230 -17.72 0.14 25.37
N ARG A 231 -16.49 0.19 24.84
CA ARG A 231 -15.28 -0.14 25.60
C ARG A 231 -14.92 0.94 26.61
N GLU A 232 -15.05 2.20 26.23
CA GLU A 232 -14.74 3.34 27.10
C GLU A 232 -15.70 3.39 28.30
N ALA A 233 -17.01 3.26 28.06
CA ALA A 233 -18.00 3.13 29.14
C ALA A 233 -17.66 1.99 30.13
N ARG A 234 -17.25 0.82 29.63
CA ARG A 234 -16.82 -0.30 30.49
C ARG A 234 -15.55 0.00 31.30
N ARG A 235 -14.67 0.88 30.82
CA ARG A 235 -13.47 1.29 31.56
C ARG A 235 -13.83 2.27 32.67
N GLU A 236 -14.74 3.20 32.40
CA GLU A 236 -15.26 4.15 33.37
C GLU A 236 -15.98 3.45 34.53
N ASP A 237 -16.88 2.51 34.23
CA ASP A 237 -17.61 1.72 35.24
C ASP A 237 -16.66 0.95 36.17
N ARG A 238 -15.59 0.38 35.61
CA ARG A 238 -14.55 -0.33 36.39
C ARG A 238 -13.71 0.60 37.24
N GLY A 239 -13.38 1.79 36.73
CA GLY A 239 -12.66 2.83 37.47
C GLY A 239 -13.47 3.37 38.65
N ALA A 240 -14.75 3.66 38.43
CA ALA A 240 -15.67 4.11 39.48
C ALA A 240 -15.87 3.06 40.57
N SER A 241 -16.08 1.80 40.17
CA SER A 241 -16.23 0.66 41.10
C SER A 241 -14.95 0.40 41.94
N GLY A 242 -13.76 0.59 41.33
CA GLY A 242 -12.47 0.45 42.02
C GLY A 242 -12.24 1.54 43.05
N SER A 243 -12.58 2.80 42.72
CA SER A 243 -12.46 3.95 43.62
C SER A 243 -13.41 3.84 44.83
N GLN A 244 -14.65 3.38 44.62
CA GLN A 244 -15.60 3.13 45.71
C GLN A 244 -15.14 2.01 46.66
N ARG A 245 -14.56 0.92 46.13
CA ARG A 245 -13.99 -0.16 46.96
C ARG A 245 -12.76 0.29 47.75
N ALA A 246 -11.89 1.11 47.16
CA ALA A 246 -10.71 1.64 47.84
C ALA A 246 -11.07 2.63 48.96
N SER A 247 -12.09 3.46 48.75
CA SER A 247 -12.59 4.40 49.76
C SER A 247 -13.41 3.74 50.87
N ALA A 248 -14.10 2.62 50.59
CA ALA A 248 -14.75 1.82 51.62
C ALA A 248 -13.73 1.12 52.54
N ARG A 249 -12.64 0.58 51.99
CA ARG A 249 -11.56 -0.05 52.76
C ARG A 249 -10.82 0.91 53.70
N ARG A 250 -10.64 2.17 53.28
CA ARG A 250 -10.01 3.21 54.11
C ARG A 250 -10.89 3.76 55.26
N ARG A 251 -12.19 3.48 55.26
CA ARG A 251 -13.09 3.90 56.36
C ARG A 251 -13.31 2.80 57.41
N SER A 252 -12.83 1.59 57.13
CA SER A 252 -12.90 0.42 58.04
C SER A 252 -11.60 0.17 58.81
N GLU A 253 -10.60 1.02 58.63
CA GLU A 253 -9.35 1.10 59.41
C GLU A 253 -9.40 2.33 60.30
#